data_AF-A0A147BQL6-F1
#
_entry.id   AF-A0A147BQL6-F1
#
_cell.length_a   1.000
_cell.length_b   1.000
_cell.length_c   1.000
_cell.angle_alpha   90.00
_cell.angle_beta   90.00
_cell.angle_gamma   90.00
#
_symmetry.space_group_name_H-M   'P 1'
#
loop_
_entity.id
_entity.type
_entity.pdbx_description
1 polymer ?
#
loop_
_entity_poly.entity_id
_entity_poly.type
_entity_poly.pdbx_seq_one_letter_code
_entity_poly.pdbx_strand_id
1 'polypeptide(L)' 'DVRGNSQDGDDSEPDEQDTCDAPSNREVVDAIDVLGRFASTQQDEDAMQTVWLCERRVMPIIMSRVVQKKVTDYFQPK' A
#
# COMPACT_ATOMS: atom_id res chain seq x y z
N ASP A 1 27.71 -9.45 49.23
CA ASP A 1 26.33 -8.96 49.21
C ASP A 1 26.31 -7.55 48.66
N VAL A 2 25.99 -7.38 47.38
CA VAL A 2 25.71 -6.07 46.80
C VAL A 2 24.22 -6.07 46.45
N ARG A 3 23.46 -5.32 47.24
CA ARG A 3 22.02 -5.15 47.12
C ARG A 3 21.80 -3.70 46.70
N GLY A 4 21.15 -3.49 45.56
CA GLY A 4 20.83 -2.15 45.08
C GLY A 4 20.19 -2.16 43.70
N ASN A 5 18.95 -2.62 43.64
CA ASN A 5 18.03 -2.46 42.52
C ASN A 5 17.81 -0.96 42.26
N SER A 6 18.14 -0.47 41.07
CA SER A 6 17.56 0.76 40.53
C SER A 6 17.10 0.47 39.11
N GLN A 7 15.79 0.32 39.00
CA GLN A 7 15.02 0.19 37.79
C GLN A 7 15.11 1.55 37.09
N ASP A 8 16.11 1.73 36.22
CA ASP A 8 16.15 2.89 35.34
C ASP A 8 14.95 2.80 34.41
N GLY A 9 14.14 3.85 34.51
CA GLY A 9 12.85 3.96 33.88
C GLY A 9 12.97 3.67 32.39
N ASP A 10 12.11 2.77 31.94
CA ASP A 10 11.68 2.72 30.55
C ASP A 10 10.95 4.05 30.26
N ASP A 11 11.75 5.08 29.99
CA ASP A 11 11.32 6.29 29.29
C ASP A 11 11.19 5.92 27.81
N SER A 12 10.34 4.92 27.54
CA SER A 12 9.76 4.73 26.23
C SER A 12 8.88 5.94 26.02
N GLU A 13 9.48 7.02 25.48
CA GLU A 13 8.71 8.07 24.82
C GLU A 13 7.63 7.37 23.99
N PRO A 14 6.36 7.82 24.03
CA PRO A 14 5.35 7.23 23.20
C PRO A 14 5.88 7.34 21.78
N ASP A 15 6.20 6.19 21.16
CA ASP A 15 6.60 6.06 19.76
C ASP A 15 5.72 7.05 19.01
N GLU A 16 6.32 8.17 18.55
CA GLU A 16 5.58 9.22 17.89
C GLU A 16 4.78 8.48 16.83
N GLN A 17 3.45 8.45 16.98
CA GLN A 17 2.61 7.73 16.03
C GLN A 17 2.92 8.39 14.70
N ASP A 18 3.76 7.71 13.91
CA ASP A 18 4.20 8.19 12.62
C ASP A 18 2.91 8.37 11.85
N THR A 19 2.47 9.62 11.81
CA THR A 19 1.18 10.02 11.29
C THR A 19 1.44 10.15 9.80
N CYS A 20 1.85 9.03 9.20
CA CYS A 20 2.09 8.92 7.79
C CYS A 20 0.72 9.06 7.14
N ASP A 21 0.53 10.20 6.47
CA ASP A 21 -0.68 10.49 5.73
C ASP A 21 -0.96 9.35 4.75
N ALA A 22 -2.22 8.92 4.69
CA ALA A 22 -2.62 7.88 3.76
C ALA A 22 -2.36 8.36 2.30
N PRO A 23 -1.68 7.55 1.47
CA PRO A 23 -1.35 7.97 0.11
C PRO A 23 -2.62 8.13 -0.73
N SER A 24 -2.60 9.11 -1.63
CA SER A 24 -3.65 9.26 -2.63
C SER A 24 -3.67 8.08 -3.61
N ASN A 25 -4.81 7.84 -4.24
CA ASN A 25 -4.96 6.82 -5.27
C ASN A 25 -3.91 6.92 -6.39
N ARG A 26 -3.52 8.14 -6.75
CA ARG A 26 -2.49 8.38 -7.78
C ARG A 26 -1.12 7.97 -7.28
N GLU A 27 -0.76 8.36 -6.06
CA GLU A 27 0.55 8.01 -5.47
C GLU A 27 0.71 6.50 -5.35
N VAL A 28 -0.36 5.78 -5.02
CA VAL A 28 -0.32 4.31 -4.98
C VAL A 28 -0.04 3.70 -6.36
N VAL A 29 -0.70 4.20 -7.41
CA VAL A 29 -0.48 3.70 -8.79
C VAL A 29 0.93 4.07 -9.28
N ASP A 30 1.38 5.29 -9.02
CA ASP A 30 2.72 5.75 -9.39
C ASP A 30 3.80 4.92 -8.67
N ALA A 31 3.60 4.58 -7.38
CA ALA A 31 4.51 3.72 -6.63
C ALA A 31 4.58 2.29 -7.20
N ILE A 32 3.45 1.71 -7.60
CA ILE A 32 3.40 0.39 -8.24
C ILE A 32 4.18 0.40 -9.57
N ASP A 33 4.04 1.44 -10.39
CA ASP A 33 4.78 1.59 -11.65
C ASP A 33 6.30 1.70 -11.41
N VAL A 34 6.73 2.50 -10.42
CA VAL A 34 8.14 2.61 -10.05
C VAL A 34 8.71 1.26 -9.59
N LEU A 35 7.99 0.55 -8.72
CA LEU A 35 8.42 -0.78 -8.24
C LEU A 35 8.48 -1.79 -9.37
N GLY A 36 7.51 -1.78 -10.30
CA GLY A 36 7.50 -2.65 -11.47
C GLY A 36 8.70 -2.41 -12.39
N ARG A 37 9.02 -1.14 -12.67
CA ARG A 37 10.22 -0.78 -13.46
C ARG A 37 11.51 -1.15 -12.76
N PHE A 38 11.59 -0.95 -11.45
CA PHE A 38 12.75 -1.31 -10.65
C PHE A 38 12.98 -2.82 -10.68
N ALA A 39 11.95 -3.63 -10.38
CA ALA A 39 12.02 -5.08 -10.45
C ALA A 39 12.41 -5.59 -11.85
N SER A 40 11.84 -4.98 -12.90
CA SER A 40 12.18 -5.30 -14.29
C SER A 40 13.64 -4.99 -14.63
N THR A 41 14.16 -3.87 -14.12
CA THR A 41 15.58 -3.49 -14.30
C THR A 41 16.52 -4.47 -13.61
N GLN A 42 16.10 -5.01 -12.46
CA GLN A 42 16.86 -6.04 -11.74
C GLN A 42 16.68 -7.45 -12.30
N GLN A 43 15.76 -7.66 -13.26
CA GLN A 43 15.33 -8.99 -13.73
C GLN A 43 14.89 -9.91 -12.59
N ASP A 44 14.29 -9.32 -11.55
CA ASP A 44 13.87 -10.04 -10.35
C ASP A 44 12.43 -10.54 -10.52
N GLU A 45 12.30 -11.83 -10.88
CA GLU A 45 11.01 -12.47 -11.14
C GLU A 45 10.12 -12.52 -9.89
N ASP A 46 10.70 -12.73 -8.70
CA ASP A 46 9.97 -12.80 -7.44
C ASP A 46 9.41 -11.42 -7.05
N ALA A 47 10.22 -10.37 -7.23
CA ALA A 47 9.79 -9.00 -7.03
C ALA A 47 8.70 -8.62 -8.04
N MET A 48 8.84 -8.98 -9.31
CA MET A 48 7.82 -8.75 -10.34
C MET A 48 6.49 -9.44 -9.99
N GLN A 49 6.54 -10.71 -9.54
CA GLN A 49 5.35 -11.45 -9.12
C GLN A 49 4.69 -10.78 -7.90
N THR A 50 5.49 -10.30 -6.96
CA THR A 50 5.00 -9.59 -5.76
C THR A 50 4.30 -8.29 -6.14
N VAL A 51 4.90 -7.48 -7.03
CA VAL A 51 4.32 -6.24 -7.54
C VAL A 51 2.99 -6.53 -8.26
N TRP A 52 2.94 -7.56 -9.10
CA TRP A 52 1.71 -7.96 -9.79
C TRP A 52 0.60 -8.39 -8.82
N LEU A 53 0.93 -9.14 -7.77
CA LEU A 53 -0.03 -9.53 -6.74
C LEU A 53 -0.56 -8.32 -5.97
N CYS A 54 0.29 -7.35 -5.65
CA CYS A 54 -0.09 -6.09 -5.03
C CYS A 54 -1.03 -5.30 -5.93
N GLU A 55 -0.68 -5.11 -7.20
CA GLU A 55 -1.51 -4.43 -8.19
C GLU A 55 -2.90 -5.07 -8.29
N ARG A 56 -2.96 -6.41 -8.41
CA ARG A 56 -4.23 -7.14 -8.52
C ARG A 56 -5.15 -6.95 -7.30
N ARG A 57 -4.58 -6.76 -6.11
CA ARG A 57 -5.36 -6.52 -4.87
C ARG A 57 -5.81 -5.07 -4.75
N VAL A 58 -4.95 -4.13 -5.14
CA VAL A 58 -5.15 -2.69 -4.92
C VAL A 58 -6.03 -2.06 -6.00
N MET A 59 -5.90 -2.50 -7.27
CA MET A 59 -6.63 -1.92 -8.39
C MET A 59 -8.15 -1.92 -8.21
N PRO A 60 -8.81 -3.01 -7.73
CA PRO A 60 -10.26 -2.98 -7.46
C PRO A 60 -10.66 -1.96 -6.40
N ILE A 61 -9.81 -1.74 -5.39
CA ILE A 61 -10.09 -0.79 -4.29
C ILE A 61 -10.02 0.64 -4.84
N ILE A 62 -8.99 0.95 -5.64
CA ILE A 62 -8.78 2.27 -6.24
C ILE A 62 -9.80 2.56 -7.35
N MET A 63 -10.08 1.57 -8.21
CA MET A 63 -10.97 1.71 -9.37
C MET A 63 -12.46 1.50 -9.08
N SER A 64 -12.84 1.04 -7.88
CA SER A 64 -14.24 0.89 -7.46
C SER A 64 -15.07 2.18 -7.58
N ARG A 65 -14.43 3.34 -7.67
CA ARG A 65 -15.08 4.64 -7.90
C ARG A 65 -15.45 4.92 -9.36
N VAL A 66 -15.01 4.08 -10.30
CA VAL A 66 -15.43 4.17 -11.70
C VAL A 66 -16.68 3.32 -11.84
N VAL A 67 -17.87 3.95 -11.88
CA VAL A 67 -19.13 3.25 -12.17
C VAL A 67 -18.97 2.57 -13.52
N GLN A 68 -18.77 1.26 -13.51
CA GLN A 68 -18.80 0.47 -14.73
C GLN A 68 -20.23 0.48 -15.24
N LYS A 69 -20.48 1.20 -16.34
CA LYS A 69 -21.75 1.10 -17.07
C LYS A 69 -21.93 -0.35 -17.47
N LYS A 70 -23.04 -0.94 -17.04
CA LYS A 70 -23.40 -2.29 -17.46
C LYS A 70 -23.74 -2.25 -18.94
N VAL A 71 -23.47 -3.33 -19.66
CA VAL A 71 -23.88 -3.47 -21.06
C VAL A 71 -25.39 -3.23 -21.22
N THR A 72 -26.18 -3.58 -20.22
CA THR A 72 -27.64 -3.32 -20.15
C THR A 72 -28.01 -1.85 -20.11
N ASP A 73 -27.11 -0.96 -19.66
CA ASP A 73 -27.38 0.47 -19.58
C ASP A 73 -27.48 1.12 -20.97
N TYR A 74 -26.90 0.48 -22.00
CA TYR A 74 -27.04 0.91 -23.40
C TYR A 74 -28.41 0.60 -24.00
N PHE A 75 -29.18 -0.29 -23.37
CA PHE A 75 -30.48 -0.74 -23.87
C PHE A 75 -31.67 -0.11 -23.14
N GLN A 76 -31.45 0.90 -22.29
CA GLN A 76 -32.55 1.59 -21.63
C GLN A 76 -33.34 2.44 -22.64
N PRO A 77 -34.68 2.28 -22.72
CA PRO A 77 -35.53 3.13 -23.56
C PRO A 77 -35.44 4.59 -23.12
N LYS A 78 -35.38 5.51 -24.11
CA LYS A 78 -35.38 6.97 -23.88
C LYS A 78 -36.69 7.45 -23.27
#